data_AF-A0A2I0DYD9-F1
#
_entry.id   AF-A0A2I0DYD9-F1
#
_cell.length_a   1.000
_cell.length_b   1.000
_cell.length_c   1.000
_cell.angle_alpha   90.00
_cell.angle_beta   90.00
_cell.angle_gamma   90.00
#
_symmetry.space_group_name_H-M   'P 1'
#
loop_
_entity.id
_entity.type
_entity.pdbx_description
1 polymer ?
#
loop_
_entity_poly.entity_id
_entity_poly.type
_entity_poly.pdbx_seq_one_letter_code
_entity_poly.pdbx_strand_id
1 'polypeptide(L)' 'MDWLEKITKVMMLVVGCCGVLVIYLGFFYLMFSGKSTAIIPWYILLSPWVCIYFGLNKRIQFEIMQWFIKKFTRK' A
#
# COMPACT_ATOMS: atom_id res chain seq x y z
N MET A 1 5.67 18.25 -17.22
CA MET A 1 5.32 17.43 -16.04
C MET A 1 5.95 18.10 -14.85
N ASP A 2 5.17 18.93 -14.19
CA ASP A 2 5.59 19.85 -13.15
C ASP A 2 6.27 19.12 -11.99
N TRP A 3 7.38 19.69 -11.53
CA TRP A 3 8.22 19.18 -10.46
C TRP A 3 7.44 18.85 -9.17
N LEU A 4 6.37 19.61 -8.91
CA LEU A 4 5.42 19.38 -7.82
C LEU A 4 4.73 18.00 -7.92
N GLU A 5 4.27 17.60 -9.11
CA GLU A 5 3.56 16.33 -9.28
C GLU A 5 4.48 15.14 -8.99
N LYS A 6 5.76 15.28 -9.34
CA LYS A 6 6.79 14.26 -9.10
C LYS A 6 7.08 14.10 -7.61
N ILE A 7 7.16 15.20 -6.87
CA ILE A 7 7.42 15.17 -5.42
C ILE A 7 6.22 14.61 -4.66
N THR A 8 5.00 15.03 -5.00
CA THR A 8 3.79 14.53 -4.34
C THR A 8 3.65 13.02 -4.52
N LYS A 9 3.96 12.49 -5.71
CA LYS A 9 3.98 11.04 -5.97
C LYS A 9 5.02 10.32 -5.12
N VAL A 10 6.25 10.84 -5.04
CA VAL A 10 7.30 10.26 -4.21
C VAL A 10 6.93 10.29 -2.73
N MET A 11 6.37 11.41 -2.23
CA MET A 11 5.88 11.53 -0.87
C MET A 11 4.81 10.47 -0.55
N MET A 12 3.80 10.31 -1.41
CA MET A 12 2.76 9.28 -1.24
C MET A 12 3.34 7.86 -1.25
N LEU A 13 4.34 7.60 -2.08
CA LEU A 13 5.01 6.31 -2.16
C LEU A 13 5.85 6.01 -0.91
N VAL A 14 6.57 7.00 -0.39
CA VAL A 14 7.34 6.88 0.86
C VAL A 14 6.41 6.69 2.06
N VAL A 15 5.35 7.49 2.17
CA VAL A 15 4.35 7.37 3.25
C VAL A 15 3.66 6.00 3.20
N GLY A 16 3.27 5.55 2.01
CA GLY A 16 2.68 4.23 1.83
C GLY A 16 3.64 3.10 2.21
N CYS A 17 4.91 3.17 1.77
CA CYS A 17 5.93 2.18 2.10
C CYS A 17 6.22 2.14 3.60
N CYS A 18 6.44 3.30 4.24
CA CYS A 18 6.59 3.40 5.69
C CYS A 18 5.36 2.86 6.44
N GLY A 19 4.15 3.13 5.95
CA GLY A 19 2.91 2.61 6.55
C GLY A 19 2.83 1.09 6.49
N VAL A 20 3.18 0.48 5.36
CA VAL A 20 3.29 -0.99 5.26
C VAL A 20 4.36 -1.52 6.23
N LEU A 21 5.55 -0.91 6.26
CA LEU A 21 6.64 -1.31 7.14
C LEU A 21 6.23 -1.28 8.61
N VAL A 22 5.60 -0.20 9.06
CA VAL A 22 5.12 -0.04 10.44
C VAL A 22 4.04 -1.06 10.79
N ILE A 23 3.10 -1.32 9.89
CA ILE A 23 2.04 -2.31 10.14
C ILE A 23 2.63 -3.72 10.22
N TYR A 24 3.45 -4.13 9.25
CA TYR A 24 4.03 -5.48 9.24
C TYR A 24 4.98 -5.69 10.43
N LEU A 25 5.83 -4.70 10.76
CA LEU A 25 6.67 -4.77 11.95
C LEU A 25 5.85 -4.78 13.24
N GLY A 26 4.77 -3.99 13.32
CA GLY A 26 3.85 -4.00 14.44
C GLY A 26 3.17 -5.35 14.62
N PHE A 27 2.66 -5.96 13.54
CA PHE A 27 2.09 -7.30 13.57
C PHE A 27 3.11 -8.36 13.99
N PHE A 28 4.35 -8.27 13.48
CA PHE A 28 5.44 -9.16 13.87
C PHE A 28 5.76 -9.02 15.36
N TYR A 29 5.83 -7.79 15.87
CA TYR A 29 6.02 -7.52 17.30
C TYR A 29 4.87 -8.08 18.16
N LEU A 30 3.62 -7.88 17.75
CA LEU A 30 2.44 -8.42 18.44
C LEU A 30 2.45 -9.96 18.47
N MET A 31 2.88 -10.60 17.38
CA MET A 31 3.02 -12.05 17.28
C MET A 31 4.04 -12.60 18.29
N PHE A 32 5.21 -11.94 18.43
CA PHE A 32 6.21 -12.31 19.43
C PHE A 32 5.80 -11.98 20.87
N SER A 33 5.01 -10.91 21.06
CA SER A 33 4.54 -10.50 22.39
C SER A 33 3.32 -11.29 22.89
N GLY A 34 2.75 -12.19 22.09
CA GLY A 34 1.59 -13.03 22.47
C GLY A 34 0.29 -12.25 22.69
N LYS A 35 0.20 -11.00 22.24
CA LYS A 35 -1.01 -10.17 22.39
C LYS A 35 -1.99 -10.46 21.25
N SER A 36 -3.28 -10.53 21.60
CA SER A 36 -4.34 -10.80 20.62
C SER A 36 -4.41 -9.69 19.57
N THR A 37 -4.22 -10.08 18.31
CA THR A 37 -4.31 -9.22 17.12
C THR A 37 -5.75 -9.10 16.59
N ALA A 38 -6.72 -9.76 17.23
CA ALA A 38 -8.11 -9.81 16.78
C ALA A 38 -8.82 -8.44 16.76
N ILE A 39 -8.31 -7.45 17.49
CA ILE A 39 -8.89 -6.11 17.57
C ILE A 39 -8.46 -5.20 16.41
N ILE A 40 -7.45 -5.60 15.62
CA ILE A 40 -6.84 -4.71 14.62
C ILE A 40 -7.79 -4.61 13.40
N PRO A 41 -8.34 -3.42 13.11
CA PRO A 41 -9.26 -3.25 11.99
C PRO A 41 -8.56 -3.51 10.66
N TRP A 42 -9.10 -4.43 9.86
CA TRP A 42 -8.57 -4.78 8.53
C TRP A 42 -8.43 -3.58 7.58
N TYR A 43 -9.22 -2.51 7.78
CA TYR A 43 -9.13 -1.28 7.01
C TYR A 43 -7.77 -0.55 7.18
N ILE A 44 -7.11 -0.73 8.33
CA ILE A 44 -5.76 -0.18 8.57
C ILE A 44 -4.74 -0.84 7.65
N LEU A 45 -4.92 -2.10 7.27
CA LEU A 45 -4.02 -2.77 6.32
C LEU A 45 -4.21 -2.26 4.89
N LEU A 46 -5.42 -1.87 4.49
CA LEU A 46 -5.71 -1.40 3.14
C LEU A 46 -5.25 0.05 2.89
N SER A 47 -5.32 0.91 3.91
CA SER A 47 -4.97 2.33 3.79
C SER A 47 -3.57 2.60 3.20
N PRO A 48 -2.47 1.99 3.71
CA PRO A 48 -1.14 2.22 3.15
C PRO A 48 -0.98 1.67 1.73
N TRP A 49 -1.66 0.57 1.40
CA TRP A 49 -1.65 0.02 0.04
C TRP A 49 -2.31 0.97 -0.96
N VAL A 50 -3.39 1.63 -0.56
CA VAL A 50 -4.02 2.70 -1.37
C VAL A 50 -3.07 3.88 -1.52
N CYS A 51 -2.37 4.29 -0.46
CA CYS A 51 -1.34 5.34 -0.54
C CYS A 51 -0.19 4.99 -1.49
N ILE A 52 0.30 3.75 -1.47
CA ILE A 52 1.30 3.27 -2.43
C ILE A 52 0.73 3.37 -3.85
N TYR A 53 -0.46 2.82 -4.09
CA TYR A 53 -1.07 2.82 -5.42
C TYR A 53 -1.20 4.24 -6.00
N PHE A 54 -1.67 5.22 -5.20
CA PHE A 54 -1.79 6.61 -5.63
C PHE A 54 -0.45 7.34 -5.80
N GLY A 55 0.60 6.93 -5.06
CA GLY A 55 1.96 7.44 -5.23
C GLY A 55 2.68 6.93 -6.48
N LEU A 56 2.22 5.83 -7.08
CA LEU A 56 2.82 5.29 -8.30
C LEU A 56 2.54 6.15 -9.54
N ASN A 57 3.45 6.07 -10.52
CA ASN A 57 3.28 6.77 -11.78
C ASN A 57 2.05 6.24 -12.55
N LYS A 58 1.32 7.11 -13.26
CA LYS A 58 0.08 6.78 -13.99
C LYS A 58 0.24 5.63 -14.98
N ARG A 59 1.41 5.50 -15.63
CA ARG A 59 1.73 4.35 -16.50
C ARG A 59 1.73 3.04 -15.73
N ILE A 60 2.35 3.01 -14.55
CA ILE A 60 2.46 1.80 -13.73
C ILE A 60 1.09 1.48 -13.10
N GLN A 61 0.33 2.50 -12.68
CA GLN A 61 -1.06 2.29 -12.22
C GLN A 61 -1.91 1.61 -13.30
N PHE A 62 -1.77 2.04 -14.55
CA PHE A 62 -2.48 1.48 -15.69
C PHE A 62 -2.05 0.04 -15.97
N GLU A 63 -0.74 -0.27 -15.92
CA GLU A 63 -0.24 -1.63 -16.07
C GLU A 63 -0.71 -2.56 -14.95
N ILE A 64 -0.74 -2.09 -13.70
CA ILE A 64 -1.26 -2.85 -12.57
C ILE A 64 -2.77 -3.09 -12.73
N MET A 65 -3.52 -2.08 -13.19
CA MET A 65 -4.96 -2.22 -13.46
C MET A 65 -5.23 -3.22 -14.59
N GLN A 66 -4.45 -3.15 -15.68
CA GLN A 66 -4.48 -4.11 -16.77
C GLN A 66 -4.14 -5.54 -16.30
N TRP A 67 -3.11 -5.69 -15.47
CA TRP A 67 -2.76 -6.97 -14.86
C TRP A 67 -3.88 -7.50 -13.97
N PHE A 68 -4.50 -6.63 -13.16
CA PHE A 68 -5.59 -6.99 -12.25
C PHE A 68 -6.84 -7.43 -13.01
N ILE A 69 -7.24 -6.67 -14.03
CA ILE A 69 -8.34 -7.04 -14.95
C ILE A 69 -8.01 -8.37 -15.61
N LYS A 70 -6.81 -8.53 -16.17
CA LYS A 70 -6.41 -9.78 -16.84
C LYS A 70 -6.36 -10.97 -15.88
N LYS A 71 -6.04 -10.75 -14.60
CA LYS A 71 -6.06 -11.78 -13.54
C LYS A 71 -7.51 -12.19 -13.20
N PHE A 72 -8.44 -11.24 -13.17
CA PHE A 72 -9.85 -11.48 -12.85
C PHE A 72 -10.70 -11.97 -14.04
N THR A 73 -10.39 -11.54 -15.26
CA THR A 73 -11.00 -11.98 -16.51
C THR A 73 -10.50 -13.35 -16.95
N ARG A 74 -9.38 -13.84 -16.39
CA ARG A 74 -8.96 -15.24 -16.54
C ARG A 74 -9.79 -16.15 -15.62
N LYS A 75 -11.11 -16.10 -15.78
CA LYS A 75 -12.07 -17.00 -15.16
C LYS A 75 -13.17 -17.31 -16.15
#